data_AF-A0A967GZ77-F1
#
_entry.id   AF-A0A967GZ77-F1
#
_cell.length_a   1.000
_cell.length_b   1.000
_cell.length_c   1.000
_cell.angle_alpha   90.00
_cell.angle_beta   90.00
_cell.angle_gamma   90.00
#
_symmetry.space_group_name_H-M   'P 1'
#
loop_
_entity.id
_entity.type
_entity.pdbx_description
1 polymer ?
#
loop_
_entity_poly.entity_id
_entity_poly.type
_entity_poly.pdbx_seq_one_letter_code
_entity_poly.pdbx_strand_id
1 'polypeptide(L)' 'VGLDIGDSSIKVVELKEQGKGRGYQLVRLGWEPLSSEAIVDGQIMDSQLVTETIQRLF' A
#
# COMPACT_ATOMS: atom_id res chain seq x y z
N VAL A 1 -1.23 -9.90 2.73
CA VAL A 1 -1.13 -8.61 2.03
C VAL A 1 -0.41 -7.63 2.95
N GLY A 2 0.64 -6.97 2.46
CA GLY A 2 1.28 -5.83 3.10
C GLY A 2 0.88 -4.55 2.41
N LEU A 3 0.64 -3.50 3.19
CA LEU A 3 0.27 -2.16 2.71
C LEU A 3 1.23 -1.15 3.35
N ASP A 4 1.97 -0.43 2.53
CA ASP A 4 2.87 0.65 2.91
C ASP A 4 2.20 1.99 2.55
N ILE A 5 1.91 2.81 3.56
CA ILE A 5 1.28 4.12 3.40
C ILE A 5 2.33 5.17 3.73
N GLY A 6 2.86 5.86 2.72
CA GLY A 6 3.80 6.95 2.90
C GLY A 6 3.28 8.25 2.30
N ASP A 7 3.97 9.35 2.62
CA ASP A 7 3.54 10.72 2.31
C ASP A 7 3.43 11.03 0.80
N SER A 8 4.00 10.19 -0.05
CA SER A 8 4.03 10.36 -1.52
C SER A 8 3.33 9.25 -2.30
N SER A 9 3.10 8.10 -1.68
CA SER A 9 2.52 6.94 -2.37
C SER A 9 2.07 5.87 -1.40
N ILE A 10 1.10 5.08 -1.86
CA ILE A 10 0.65 3.86 -1.21
C ILE A 10 1.08 2.66 -2.06
N LYS A 11 1.61 1.62 -1.41
CA LYS A 11 2.11 0.41 -2.06
C LYS A 11 1.44 -0.81 -1.47
N VAL A 12 1.03 -1.76 -2.30
CA VAL A 12 0.47 -3.04 -1.87
C VAL A 12 1.32 -4.19 -2.38
N VAL A 13 1.56 -5.18 -1.50
CA VAL A 13 2.24 -6.43 -1.84
C VAL A 13 1.42 -7.59 -1.31
N GLU A 14 1.01 -8.50 -2.19
CA GLU A 14 0.45 -9.78 -1.80
C GLU A 14 1.44 -10.88 -2.10
N LEU A 15 1.81 -11.63 -1.06
CA LEU A 15 2.70 -12.79 -1.16
C LEU A 15 1.94 -14.05 -0.78
N LYS A 16 2.23 -15.14 -1.47
CA LYS A 16 1.80 -16.49 -1.13
C LYS A 16 2.99 -17.30 -0.64
N GLU A 17 2.91 -17.85 0.56
CA GLU A 17 3.95 -18.77 1.06
C GLU A 17 3.91 -20.08 0.26
N GLN A 18 5.08 -20.58 -0.15
CA GLN A 18 5.20 -21.77 -1.00
C GLN A 18 5.43 -23.06 -0.21
N GLY A 19 5.36 -22.98 1.12
CA GLY A 19 5.65 -24.06 2.06
C GLY A 19 6.93 -23.80 2.85
N LYS A 20 7.12 -24.56 3.94
CA LYS A 20 8.23 -24.36 4.89
C LYS A 20 9.58 -24.41 4.16
N GLY A 21 10.33 -23.31 4.22
CA GLY A 21 11.65 -23.18 3.59
C GLY A 21 11.63 -23.02 2.06
N ARG A 22 10.45 -22.88 1.44
CA ARG A 22 10.30 -22.71 -0.02
C ARG A 22 10.12 -21.26 -0.46
N GLY A 23 10.17 -20.32 0.48
CA GLY A 23 10.05 -18.89 0.23
C GLY A 23 8.62 -18.45 -0.10
N TYR A 24 8.52 -17.33 -0.83
CA TYR A 24 7.27 -16.66 -1.15
C TYR A 24 7.16 -16.40 -2.65
N GLN A 25 5.93 -16.50 -3.17
CA GLN A 25 5.58 -16.07 -4.51
C GLN A 25 4.86 -14.72 -4.44
N LEU A 26 5.26 -13.79 -5.31
CA LEU A 26 4.53 -12.54 -5.51
C LEU A 26 3.20 -12.84 -6.24
N VAL A 27 2.09 -12.52 -5.59
CA VAL A 27 0.74 -12.63 -6.15
C VAL A 27 0.30 -11.29 -6.72
N ARG A 28 0.59 -10.19 -6.02
CA ARG A 28 0.20 -8.84 -6.43
C ARG A 28 1.24 -7.83 -5.99
N LEU A 29 1.51 -6.87 -6.86
CA LEU A 29 2.21 -5.63 -6.56
C LEU A 29 1.34 -4.48 -7.09
N GLY A 30 1.15 -3.44 -6.28
CA GLY A 30 0.49 -2.22 -6.71
C GLY A 30 1.18 -1.01 -6.09
N TRP A 31 1.15 0.09 -6.83
CA TRP A 31 1.70 1.37 -6.43
C TRP A 31 0.80 2.46 -6.96
N GLU A 32 0.37 3.37 -6.10
CA GLU A 32 -0.44 4.54 -6.46
C GLU A 32 0.17 5.77 -5.81
N PRO A 33 0.31 6.89 -6.55
CA PRO A 33 0.75 8.15 -5.97
C PRO A 33 -0.31 8.65 -4.98
N LEU A 34 0.17 9.29 -3.91
CA LEU A 34 -0.67 9.96 -2.93
C LEU A 34 -0.26 11.43 -2.90
N SER A 35 -1.26 12.30 -2.81
CA SER A 35 -1.01 13.74 -2.74
C SER A 35 -0.33 14.11 -1.43
N SER A 36 0.63 15.04 -1.46
CA SER A 36 1.45 15.42 -0.30
C SER A 36 0.67 16.08 0.83
N GLU A 37 -0.53 16.59 0.55
CA GLU A 37 -1.44 17.13 1.56
C GLU A 37 -2.21 16.05 2.29
N ALA A 38 -2.26 14.81 1.79
CA ALA A 38 -3.01 13.73 2.42
C ALA A 38 -2.39 13.28 3.74
N ILE A 39 -1.05 13.34 3.82
CA ILE A 39 -0.28 12.98 5.01
C ILE A 39 0.78 14.07 5.25
N VAL A 40 0.75 14.69 6.42
CA VAL A 40 1.68 15.74 6.82
C VAL A 40 2.19 15.42 8.22
N ASP A 41 3.51 15.42 8.41
CA ASP A 41 4.18 15.06 9.68
C ASP A 41 3.71 13.70 10.25
N GLY A 42 3.47 12.73 9.37
CA GLY A 42 2.99 11.40 9.72
C GLY A 42 1.52 11.34 10.17
N GLN A 43 0.78 12.45 10.08
CA GLN A 43 -0.65 12.51 10.39
C GLN A 43 -1.47 12.52 9.10
N ILE A 44 -2.57 11.78 9.09
CA ILE A 44 -3.52 11.78 7.97
C ILE A 44 -4.38 13.05 8.05
N MET A 45 -4.25 13.90 7.05
CA MET A 45 -5.02 15.15 6.91
C MET A 45 -6.29 14.95 6.07
N ASP A 46 -6.23 14.05 5.08
CA ASP A 46 -7.37 13.67 4.25
C ASP A 46 -7.52 12.14 4.19
N SER A 47 -8.42 11.61 5.02
CA SER A 47 -8.67 10.18 5.12
C SER A 47 -9.48 9.62 3.93
N GLN A 48 -10.25 10.47 3.25
CA GLN A 48 -11.01 10.06 2.07
C GLN A 48 -10.06 9.80 0.91
N LEU A 49 -9.13 10.73 0.65
CA LEU A 49 -8.13 10.58 -0.41
C LEU A 49 -7.24 9.35 -0.19
N VAL A 50 -6.82 9.08 1.06
CA VAL A 50 -6.09 7.84 1.40
C VAL A 50 -6.93 6.61 1.09
N THR A 51 -8.20 6.61 1.50
CA THR A 51 -9.11 5.46 1.29
C THR A 51 -9.37 5.19 -0.19
N GLU A 52 -9.66 6.23 -0.98
CA GLU A 52 -9.86 6.13 -2.42
C GLU A 52 -8.60 5.61 -3.13
N THR A 53 -7.41 6.06 -2.69
CA THR A 53 -6.13 5.59 -3.22
C THR A 53 -5.89 4.12 -2.92
N ILE A 54 -6.23 3.65 -1.71
CA ILE A 54 -6.19 2.23 -1.36
C ILE A 54 -7.18 1.44 -2.24
N GLN A 55 -8.40 1.94 -2.46
CA GLN A 55 -9.38 1.26 -3.30
C GLN A 55 -8.92 1.09 -4.75
N ARG A 56 -8.16 2.05 -5.30
CA ARG A 56 -7.58 1.92 -6.66
C ARG A 56 -6.50 0.83 -6.76
N LEU A 57 -5.86 0.45 -5.65
CA LEU A 57 -4.82 -0.58 -5.61
C LEU A 57 -5.35 -2.03 -5.56
N PHE A 58 -6.64 -2.22 -5.25
CA PHE A 58 -7.24 -3.54 -5.03
C PHE A 58 -8.19 -3.98 -6.13
#